data_AF-A0A1E7DQZ5-F1
#
_entry.id   AF-A0A1E7DQZ5-F1
#
_cell.length_a   1.000
_cell.length_b   1.000
_cell.length_c   1.000
_cell.angle_alpha   90.00
_cell.angle_beta   90.00
_cell.angle_gamma   90.00
#
_symmetry.space_group_name_H-M   'P 1'
#
loop_
_entity.id
_entity.type
_entity.pdbx_description
1 polymer ?
#
loop_
_entity_poly.entity_id
_entity_poly.type
_entity_poly.pdbx_seq_one_letter_code
_entity_poly.pdbx_strand_id
1 'polypeptide(L)'
;MRSLFIYWRHLHDDVLDIEGQKDLFRHKPIDQLVELAKTLCKEDRPERDPQEYRTVISETPEDCIKFYTGKRFARPPFQLIYTGTADDYSDFLISLNVMLRLINTSSEKLSFIISLYSDLKQVNENVAAKFAADIRNKILYSMKER
;
A
#
# COMPACT_ATOMS: atom_id res chain seq x y z
N MET A 1 -11.12 -2.63 -17.84
CA MET A 1 -11.32 -2.87 -16.39
C MET A 1 -10.36 -1.96 -15.65
N ARG A 2 -10.81 -1.22 -14.64
CA ARG A 2 -9.94 -0.36 -13.83
C ARG A 2 -9.09 -1.23 -12.90
N SER A 3 -7.83 -0.90 -12.72
CA SER A 3 -6.94 -1.54 -11.76
C SER A 3 -6.37 -0.51 -10.81
N LEU A 4 -6.25 -0.89 -9.55
CA LEU A 4 -5.54 -0.15 -8.52
C LEU A 4 -4.04 -0.45 -8.65
N PHE A 5 -3.23 0.59 -8.55
CA PHE A 5 -1.78 0.50 -8.49
C PHE A 5 -1.29 1.13 -7.20
N ILE A 6 -0.31 0.48 -6.56
CA ILE A 6 0.41 1.05 -5.43
C ILE A 6 1.87 1.13 -5.82
N TYR A 7 2.40 2.36 -5.82
CA TYR A 7 3.77 2.66 -6.17
C TYR A 7 4.50 3.21 -4.96
N TRP A 8 5.79 2.88 -4.86
CA TRP A 8 6.69 3.39 -3.85
C TRP A 8 8.06 3.72 -4.46
N ARG A 9 8.72 4.75 -3.97
CA ARG A 9 10.14 4.98 -4.24
C ARG A 9 10.86 5.52 -3.02
N HIS A 10 12.11 5.16 -2.94
CA HIS A 10 13.09 5.89 -2.17
C HIS A 10 13.51 7.15 -2.94
N LEU A 11 13.75 8.26 -2.23
CA LEU A 11 14.28 9.47 -2.87
C LEU A 11 15.82 9.48 -2.93
N HIS A 12 16.47 8.49 -2.31
CA HIS A 12 17.85 8.11 -2.60
C HIS A 12 17.88 6.92 -3.59
N ASP A 13 18.98 6.71 -4.31
CA ASP A 13 19.11 5.74 -5.42
C ASP A 13 19.01 4.24 -5.02
N ASP A 14 18.53 3.94 -3.82
CA ASP A 14 18.37 2.58 -3.34
C ASP A 14 17.12 1.93 -3.93
N VAL A 15 17.34 0.86 -4.69
CA VAL A 15 16.29 -0.04 -5.18
C VAL A 15 15.91 -1.00 -4.06
N LEU A 16 14.61 -1.14 -3.83
CA LEU A 16 14.09 -2.03 -2.80
C LEU A 16 13.79 -3.39 -3.44
N ASP A 17 14.25 -4.47 -2.84
CA ASP A 17 13.82 -5.80 -3.26
C ASP A 17 12.35 -6.04 -2.87
N ILE A 18 11.42 -5.63 -3.75
CA ILE A 18 9.97 -5.72 -3.51
C ILE A 18 9.53 -7.16 -3.28
N GLU A 19 10.02 -8.09 -4.09
CA GLU A 19 9.65 -9.50 -3.97
C GLU A 19 10.19 -10.09 -2.66
N GLY A 20 11.43 -9.77 -2.29
CA GLY A 20 11.97 -10.13 -0.98
C GLY A 20 11.18 -9.54 0.19
N GLN A 21 10.62 -8.33 0.06
CA GLN A 21 9.70 -7.78 1.06
C GLN A 21 8.36 -8.54 1.11
N LYS A 22 7.81 -8.93 -0.04
CA LYS A 22 6.57 -9.72 -0.10
C LYS A 22 6.73 -11.11 0.49
N ASP A 23 7.89 -11.73 0.30
CA ASP A 23 8.21 -13.08 0.82
C ASP A 23 8.06 -13.19 2.34
N LEU A 24 8.29 -12.09 3.07
CA LEU A 24 8.10 -12.03 4.52
C LEU A 24 6.64 -12.27 4.95
N PHE A 25 5.70 -12.11 4.03
CA PHE A 25 4.26 -12.22 4.26
C PHE A 25 3.60 -13.35 3.45
N ARG A 26 4.28 -13.88 2.42
CA ARG A 26 3.72 -14.81 1.42
C ARG A 26 3.08 -16.08 2.02
N HIS A 27 3.57 -16.58 3.15
CA HIS A 27 3.05 -17.78 3.80
C HIS A 27 2.04 -17.52 4.93
N LYS A 28 1.67 -16.25 5.17
CA LYS A 28 0.78 -15.91 6.28
C LYS A 28 -0.68 -16.05 5.85
N PRO A 29 -1.55 -16.63 6.71
CA PRO A 29 -2.97 -16.63 6.45
C PRO A 29 -3.55 -15.21 6.53
N ILE A 30 -4.70 -15.00 5.88
CA ILE A 30 -5.38 -13.70 5.79
C ILE A 30 -5.54 -13.04 7.17
N ASP A 31 -6.00 -13.77 8.18
CA ASP A 31 -6.21 -13.20 9.52
C ASP A 31 -4.92 -12.65 10.14
N GLN A 32 -3.78 -13.33 9.92
CA GLN A 32 -2.48 -12.84 10.38
C GLN A 32 -2.02 -11.62 9.59
N LEU A 33 -2.26 -11.57 8.29
CA LEU A 33 -1.96 -10.39 7.46
C LEU A 33 -2.76 -9.17 7.92
N VAL A 34 -4.03 -9.36 8.28
CA VAL A 34 -4.89 -8.31 8.83
C VAL A 34 -4.36 -7.83 10.19
N GLU A 35 -4.00 -8.73 11.10
CA GLU A 35 -3.45 -8.36 12.41
C GLU A 35 -2.09 -7.66 12.32
N LEU A 36 -1.25 -8.07 11.37
CA LEU A 36 0.00 -7.38 11.08
C LEU A 36 -0.24 -5.96 10.55
N ALA A 37 -1.14 -5.79 9.57
CA ALA A 37 -1.46 -4.48 9.03
C ALA A 37 -1.94 -3.54 10.15
N LYS A 38 -2.85 -4.04 11.00
CA LYS A 38 -3.35 -3.35 12.20
C LYS A 38 -2.27 -2.96 13.21
N THR A 39 -1.20 -3.74 13.30
CA THR A 39 -0.06 -3.47 14.18
C THR A 39 0.85 -2.42 13.55
N LEU A 40 1.24 -2.63 12.30
CA LEU A 40 2.08 -1.72 11.52
C LEU A 40 1.48 -0.31 11.43
N CYS A 41 0.15 -0.16 11.37
CA CYS A 41 -0.52 1.15 11.40
C CYS A 41 -0.16 2.01 12.63
N LYS A 42 0.24 1.40 13.74
CA LYS A 42 0.52 2.08 15.01
C LYS A 42 2.00 2.27 15.29
N GLU A 43 2.86 1.52 14.59
CA GLU A 43 4.29 1.55 14.83
C GLU A 43 4.93 2.71 14.07
N ASP A 44 5.59 3.61 14.78
CA ASP A 44 6.43 4.64 14.16
C ASP A 44 7.86 4.11 14.02
N ARG A 45 8.51 4.41 12.88
CA ARG A 45 9.94 4.11 12.67
C ARG A 45 10.78 5.35 12.97
N PRO A 46 11.91 5.21 13.68
CA PRO A 46 12.76 6.33 14.07
C PRO A 46 13.52 6.95 12.89
N GLU A 47 13.88 6.14 11.89
CA GLU A 47 14.55 6.61 10.67
C GLU A 47 13.53 7.22 9.70
N ARG A 48 13.85 8.41 9.22
CA ARG A 48 13.09 9.11 8.19
C ARG A 48 13.90 9.17 6.92
N ASP A 49 14.01 8.04 6.25
CA ASP A 49 14.47 8.12 4.87
C ASP A 49 13.40 8.79 4.01
N PRO A 50 13.76 9.81 3.20
CA PRO A 50 12.81 10.47 2.35
C PRO A 50 12.28 9.50 1.30
N GLN A 51 10.97 9.30 1.29
CA GLN A 51 10.28 8.36 0.43
C GLN A 51 9.02 9.00 -0.16
N GLU A 52 8.52 8.42 -1.25
CA GLU A 52 7.29 8.85 -1.89
C GLU A 52 6.47 7.66 -2.33
N TYR A 53 5.16 7.74 -2.15
CA TYR A 53 4.23 6.73 -2.65
C TYR A 53 3.06 7.36 -3.39
N ARG A 54 2.42 6.55 -4.23
CA ARG A 54 1.24 6.92 -5.01
C ARG A 54 0.29 5.74 -5.10
N THR A 55 -1.00 6.00 -4.90
CA THR A 55 -2.08 5.11 -5.34
C THR A 55 -2.67 5.69 -6.62
N VAL A 56 -2.91 4.84 -7.61
CA VAL A 56 -3.40 5.26 -8.93
C VAL A 56 -4.45 4.27 -9.40
N ILE A 57 -5.50 4.77 -10.03
CA ILE A 57 -6.47 3.94 -10.76
C ILE A 57 -6.23 4.17 -12.26
N SER A 58 -6.05 3.09 -13.01
CA SER A 58 -5.91 3.17 -14.47
C SER A 58 -6.73 2.10 -15.17
N GLU A 59 -7.24 2.44 -16.36
CA GLU A 59 -7.84 1.50 -17.31
C GLU A 59 -6.80 0.94 -18.29
N THR A 60 -5.59 1.53 -18.31
CA THR A 60 -4.44 1.12 -19.14
C THR A 60 -3.25 0.76 -18.23
N PRO A 61 -3.19 -0.50 -17.72
CA PRO A 61 -2.13 -0.93 -16.82
C PRO A 61 -0.72 -0.75 -17.36
N GLU A 62 -0.48 -1.14 -18.61
CA GLU A 62 0.85 -1.09 -19.22
C GLU A 62 1.39 0.33 -19.31
N ASP A 63 0.56 1.29 -19.74
CA ASP A 63 0.96 2.68 -19.88
C ASP A 63 1.17 3.34 -18.51
N CYS A 64 0.34 2.99 -17.52
CA CYS A 64 0.51 3.44 -16.15
C CYS A 64 1.84 2.96 -15.58
N ILE A 65 2.14 1.67 -15.70
CA ILE A 65 3.42 1.09 -15.24
C ILE A 65 4.57 1.80 -15.95
N LYS A 66 4.57 1.89 -17.28
CA LYS A 66 5.62 2.57 -18.05
C LYS A 66 5.80 4.04 -17.64
N PHE A 67 4.72 4.73 -17.28
CA PHE A 67 4.77 6.12 -16.85
C PHE A 67 5.49 6.29 -15.50
N TYR A 68 5.20 5.43 -14.52
CA TYR A 68 5.72 5.54 -13.16
C TYR A 68 7.07 4.84 -12.95
N THR A 69 7.33 3.72 -13.63
CA THR A 69 8.57 2.94 -13.49
C THR A 69 9.64 3.32 -14.53
N GLY A 70 9.27 4.07 -15.56
CA GLY A 70 10.23 4.59 -16.53
C GLY A 70 11.19 5.60 -15.88
N LYS A 71 12.47 5.58 -16.26
CA LYS A 71 13.43 6.64 -15.91
C LYS A 71 12.98 7.95 -16.55
N ARG A 72 12.29 8.79 -15.78
CA ARG A 72 11.85 10.12 -16.19
C ARG A 72 12.38 11.10 -15.15
N PHE A 73 13.16 12.08 -15.59
CA PHE A 73 13.75 13.16 -14.76
C PHE A 73 14.89 12.73 -13.82
N ALA A 74 15.44 13.69 -13.06
CA ALA A 74 16.54 13.51 -12.11
C ALA A 74 16.12 12.85 -10.78
N ARG A 75 15.04 12.05 -10.77
CA ARG A 75 14.56 11.33 -9.58
C ARG A 75 14.51 9.83 -9.86
N PRO A 76 14.73 8.97 -8.84
CA PRO A 76 14.56 7.54 -8.98
C PRO A 76 13.14 7.18 -9.48
N PRO A 77 13.01 6.15 -10.34
CA PRO A 77 11.72 5.67 -10.80
C PRO A 77 10.92 5.07 -9.63
N PHE A 78 9.59 5.05 -9.77
CA PHE A 78 8.76 4.30 -8.83
C PHE A 78 8.91 2.80 -9.04
N GLN A 79 8.79 2.06 -7.96
CA GLN A 79 8.68 0.62 -7.92
C GLN A 79 7.21 0.26 -7.72
N LEU A 80 6.73 -0.71 -8.49
CA LEU A 80 5.37 -1.21 -8.40
C LEU A 80 5.28 -2.21 -7.25
N ILE A 81 4.47 -1.90 -6.24
CA ILE A 81 4.21 -2.79 -5.10
C ILE A 81 3.01 -3.69 -5.38
N TYR A 82 1.97 -3.11 -5.98
CA TYR A 82 0.71 -3.81 -6.23
C TYR A 82 0.06 -3.36 -7.52
N THR A 83 -0.57 -4.28 -8.24
CA THR A 83 -1.48 -4.01 -9.33
C THR A 83 -2.63 -5.01 -9.34
N GLY A 84 -3.87 -4.54 -9.48
CA GLY A 84 -5.02 -5.42 -9.66
C GLY A 84 -6.33 -4.84 -9.15
N THR A 85 -7.37 -5.68 -9.12
CA THR A 85 -8.72 -5.39 -8.60
C THR A 85 -8.93 -5.83 -7.16
N ALA A 86 -7.91 -6.43 -6.55
CA ALA A 86 -7.89 -7.00 -5.20
C ALA A 86 -8.79 -8.23 -5.02
N ASP A 87 -9.12 -8.91 -6.11
CA ASP A 87 -9.82 -10.20 -6.07
C ASP A 87 -8.98 -11.28 -5.38
N ASP A 88 -7.66 -11.28 -5.62
CA ASP A 88 -6.70 -11.94 -4.72
C ASP A 88 -6.46 -11.05 -3.50
N TYR A 89 -7.32 -11.22 -2.50
CA TYR A 89 -7.24 -10.45 -1.26
C TYR A 89 -5.94 -10.73 -0.48
N SER A 90 -5.32 -11.90 -0.67
CA SER A 90 -4.08 -12.24 0.00
C SER A 90 -2.92 -11.42 -0.56
N ASP A 91 -2.76 -11.36 -1.88
CA ASP A 91 -1.73 -10.53 -2.52
C ASP A 91 -1.93 -9.03 -2.22
N PHE A 92 -3.18 -8.57 -2.20
CA PHE A 92 -3.52 -7.21 -1.78
C PHE A 92 -3.05 -6.93 -0.34
N LEU A 93 -3.35 -7.82 0.62
CA LEU A 93 -2.94 -7.65 2.01
C LEU A 93 -1.42 -7.78 2.20
N ILE A 94 -0.74 -8.64 1.45
CA ILE A 94 0.73 -8.73 1.44
C ILE A 94 1.31 -7.39 1.02
N SER A 95 0.81 -6.84 -0.09
CA SER A 95 1.25 -5.55 -0.63
C SER A 95 0.96 -4.37 0.31
N LEU A 96 -0.19 -4.39 0.98
CA LEU A 96 -0.54 -3.45 2.05
C LEU A 96 0.48 -3.51 3.19
N ASN A 97 0.81 -4.70 3.68
CA ASN A 97 1.76 -4.88 4.79
C ASN A 97 3.17 -4.39 4.41
N VAL A 98 3.60 -4.63 3.16
CA VAL A 98 4.85 -4.06 2.63
C VAL A 98 4.80 -2.53 2.72
N MET A 99 3.75 -1.89 2.20
CA MET A 99 3.60 -0.43 2.26
C MET A 99 3.57 0.12 3.68
N LEU A 100 2.82 -0.50 4.58
CA LEU A 100 2.74 -0.05 5.98
C LEU A 100 4.07 -0.22 6.72
N ARG A 101 4.92 -1.15 6.31
CA ARG A 101 6.28 -1.29 6.84
C ARG A 101 7.22 -0.20 6.30
N LEU A 102 7.00 0.23 5.06
CA LEU A 102 7.81 1.28 4.42
C LEU A 102 7.46 2.66 4.96
N ILE A 103 6.18 2.97 5.15
CA ILE A 103 5.75 4.27 5.68
C ILE A 103 6.24 4.43 7.13
N ASN A 104 6.80 5.60 7.45
CA ASN A 104 7.51 5.80 8.73
C ASN A 104 6.58 6.17 9.88
N THR A 105 5.53 6.95 9.61
CA THR A 105 4.66 7.47 10.69
C THR A 105 3.26 6.90 10.60
N SER A 106 2.69 6.59 11.76
CA SER A 106 1.30 6.18 11.95
C SER A 106 0.30 7.16 11.33
N SER A 107 0.56 8.47 11.44
CA SER A 107 -0.27 9.49 10.78
C SER A 107 -0.26 9.34 9.26
N GLU A 108 0.90 9.09 8.65
CA GLU A 108 1.03 8.88 7.20
C GLU A 108 0.43 7.54 6.77
N LYS A 109 0.55 6.49 7.59
CA LYS A 109 -0.09 5.19 7.36
C LYS A 109 -1.61 5.31 7.34
N LEU A 110 -2.18 6.09 8.26
CA LEU A 110 -3.61 6.36 8.30
C LEU A 110 -4.07 7.12 7.06
N SER A 111 -3.35 8.18 6.65
CA SER A 111 -3.64 8.89 5.40
C SER A 111 -3.58 7.97 4.19
N PHE A 112 -2.55 7.13 4.10
CA PHE A 112 -2.41 6.13 3.04
C PHE A 112 -3.59 5.16 3.01
N ILE A 113 -4.02 4.61 4.15
CA ILE A 113 -5.15 3.68 4.22
C ILE A 113 -6.46 4.34 3.79
N ILE A 114 -6.70 5.60 4.19
CA ILE A 114 -7.90 6.34 3.81
C ILE A 114 -7.93 6.55 2.28
N SER A 115 -6.82 7.00 1.70
CA SER A 115 -6.70 7.15 0.24
C SER A 115 -6.85 5.81 -0.48
N LEU A 116 -6.18 4.77 0.01
CA LEU A 116 -6.25 3.42 -0.55
C LEU A 116 -7.67 2.86 -0.52
N TYR A 117 -8.42 3.06 0.58
CA TYR A 117 -9.82 2.65 0.67
C TYR A 117 -10.69 3.37 -0.37
N SER A 118 -10.51 4.68 -0.52
CA SER A 118 -11.23 5.48 -1.52
C SER A 118 -10.95 5.00 -2.95
N ASP A 119 -9.70 4.66 -3.25
CA ASP A 119 -9.32 4.17 -4.58
C ASP A 119 -9.83 2.73 -4.81
N LEU A 120 -9.68 1.87 -3.80
CA LEU A 120 -10.16 0.49 -3.85
C LEU A 120 -11.68 0.44 -4.05
N LYS A 121 -12.45 1.34 -3.43
CA LYS A 121 -13.90 1.41 -3.63
C LYS A 121 -14.30 1.68 -5.08
N GLN A 122 -13.52 2.47 -5.81
CA GLN A 122 -13.78 2.77 -7.23
C GLN A 122 -13.45 1.58 -8.16
N VAL A 123 -12.60 0.66 -7.69
CA VAL A 123 -12.16 -0.51 -8.46
C VAL A 123 -12.97 -1.76 -8.12
N ASN A 124 -13.23 -1.97 -6.82
CA ASN A 124 -13.93 -3.13 -6.28
C ASN A 124 -14.59 -2.81 -4.93
N GLU A 125 -15.87 -2.42 -4.97
CA GLU A 125 -16.61 -1.99 -3.77
C GLU A 125 -16.74 -3.11 -2.71
N ASN A 126 -16.90 -4.37 -3.14
CA ASN A 126 -17.02 -5.51 -2.23
C ASN A 126 -15.73 -5.72 -1.42
N VAL A 127 -14.58 -5.69 -2.09
CA VAL A 127 -13.29 -5.82 -1.43
C VAL A 127 -12.98 -4.58 -0.58
N ALA A 128 -13.38 -3.39 -1.01
CA ALA A 128 -13.26 -2.18 -0.18
C ALA A 128 -14.06 -2.29 1.12
N ALA A 129 -15.29 -2.81 1.07
CA ALA A 129 -16.12 -3.03 2.26
C ALA A 129 -15.50 -4.06 3.21
N LYS A 130 -14.94 -5.16 2.67
CA LYS A 130 -14.19 -6.15 3.45
C LYS A 130 -12.95 -5.55 4.09
N PHE A 131 -12.13 -4.84 3.30
CA PHE A 131 -10.94 -4.14 3.77
C PHE A 131 -11.27 -3.14 4.89
N ALA A 132 -12.34 -2.36 4.70
CA ALA A 132 -12.84 -1.49 5.75
C ALA A 132 -13.20 -2.32 6.98
N ALA A 133 -14.02 -3.37 6.89
CA ALA A 133 -14.38 -4.19 8.06
C ALA A 133 -13.15 -4.75 8.80
N ASP A 134 -12.16 -5.25 8.06
CA ASP A 134 -10.94 -5.84 8.60
C ASP A 134 -10.08 -4.80 9.33
N ILE A 135 -9.96 -3.56 8.83
CA ILE A 135 -9.10 -2.52 9.41
C ILE A 135 -9.86 -1.55 10.36
N ARG A 136 -11.18 -1.40 10.20
CA ARG A 136 -12.08 -0.41 10.85
C ARG A 136 -12.08 -0.46 12.37
N ASN A 137 -11.77 -1.60 12.97
CA ASN A 137 -11.67 -1.70 14.44
C ASN A 137 -10.53 -0.85 15.03
N LYS A 138 -9.62 -0.27 14.22
CA LYS A 138 -8.58 0.66 14.69
C LYS A 138 -8.65 2.08 14.10
N ILE A 139 -9.15 2.28 12.86
CA ILE A 139 -9.25 3.63 12.26
C ILE A 139 -10.27 4.53 13.01
N LEU A 140 -11.39 3.95 13.45
CA LEU A 140 -12.44 4.69 14.16
C LEU A 140 -12.03 5.14 15.57
N TYR A 141 -11.07 4.46 16.22
CA TYR A 141 -10.57 4.87 17.53
C TYR A 141 -9.59 6.04 17.42
N SER A 142 -8.73 6.08 16.39
CA SER A 142 -7.79 7.20 16.17
C SER A 142 -8.46 8.52 15.78
N MET A 143 -9.70 8.49 15.28
CA MET A 143 -10.48 9.71 14.97
C MET A 143 -11.34 10.21 16.15
N LYS A 144 -11.52 9.41 17.20
CA LYS A 144 -12.29 9.81 18.39
C LYS A 144 -11.44 10.39 19.54
N GLU A 145 -10.12 10.23 19.49
CA GLU A 145 -9.18 10.74 20.49
C GLU A 145 -8.41 12.00 20.04
N ARG A 146 -8.91 12.72 19.03
CA ARG A 146 -8.41 14.05 18.64
C ARG A 146 -9.45 15.12 18.86
#